data_AF-E4Z529-F1
#
_entry.id   AF-E4Z529-F1
#
_cell.length_a   1.000
_cell.length_b   1.000
_cell.length_c   1.000
_cell.angle_alpha   90.00
_cell.angle_beta   90.00
_cell.angle_gamma   90.00
#
_symmetry.space_group_name_H-M   'P 1'
#
loop_
_entity.id
_entity.type
_entity.pdbx_description
1 polymer ?
#
loop_
_entity_poly.entity_id
_entity_poly.type
_entity_poly.pdbx_seq_one_letter_code
_entity_poly.pdbx_strand_id
1 'polypeptide(L)'
;MGSAASMPVTPFGAIIIGALAGVLSTCGYSYIKPALSNAINLHDTCGVHNLHGMPAILGALASVIRCAAGYHTADHANGTAMANFQLAGLATTLGISLVGGTITGFMMNVPLWEQLELEEYFEDGKYWEMEVYQVPQEE
;
A
#
# COMPACT_ATOMS: atom_id res chain seq x y z
N MET A 1 -11.88 -1.09 -3.00
CA MET A 1 -12.98 -0.45 -3.75
C MET A 1 -12.57 0.76 -4.58
N GLY A 2 -11.48 1.48 -4.30
CA GLY A 2 -11.17 2.78 -4.96
C GLY A 2 -11.39 2.85 -6.48
N SER A 3 -10.76 1.96 -7.26
CA SER A 3 -10.88 1.96 -8.74
C SER A 3 -12.21 1.43 -9.29
N ALA A 4 -12.91 0.59 -8.52
CA ALA A 4 -14.15 -0.06 -8.94
C ALA A 4 -15.40 0.68 -8.45
N ALA A 5 -15.25 1.64 -7.53
CA ALA A 5 -16.34 2.36 -6.90
C ALA A 5 -17.13 3.25 -7.88
N SER A 6 -16.47 3.75 -8.93
CA SER A 6 -17.11 4.53 -10.00
C SER A 6 -17.75 3.67 -11.09
N MET A 7 -17.62 2.35 -11.02
CA MET A 7 -18.21 1.41 -11.97
C MET A 7 -19.54 0.88 -11.41
N PRO A 8 -20.51 0.48 -12.26
CA PRO A 8 -21.73 -0.16 -11.83
C PRO A 8 -21.41 -1.58 -11.32
N VAL A 9 -21.07 -1.64 -10.04
CA VAL A 9 -20.94 -2.85 -9.23
C VAL A 9 -22.18 -2.97 -8.34
N THR A 10 -22.69 -4.19 -8.15
CA THR A 10 -23.83 -4.40 -7.27
C THR A 10 -23.42 -4.16 -5.81
N PRO A 11 -24.33 -3.73 -4.92
CA PRO A 11 -24.02 -3.56 -3.50
C PRO A 11 -23.41 -4.82 -2.87
N PHE A 12 -23.93 -6.00 -3.26
CA PHE A 12 -23.38 -7.28 -2.82
C PHE A 12 -21.93 -7.50 -3.30
N GLY A 13 -21.62 -7.17 -4.55
CA GLY A 13 -20.25 -7.25 -5.07
C GLY A 13 -19.29 -6.31 -4.34
N ALA A 14 -19.73 -5.10 -4.00
CA ALA A 14 -18.93 -4.15 -3.22
C ALA A 14 -18.61 -4.67 -1.81
N ILE A 15 -19.60 -5.27 -1.13
CA ILE A 15 -19.41 -5.89 0.20
C ILE A 15 -18.39 -7.04 0.12
N ILE A 16 -18.49 -7.91 -0.90
CA ILE A 16 -17.54 -9.02 -1.08
C ILE A 16 -16.12 -8.49 -1.27
N ILE A 17 -15.92 -7.51 -2.15
CA ILE A 17 -14.59 -6.94 -2.40
C ILE A 17 -14.03 -6.31 -1.13
N GLY A 18 -14.85 -5.60 -0.36
CA GLY A 18 -14.46 -5.03 0.93
C GLY A 18 -14.07 -6.09 1.96
N ALA A 19 -14.86 -7.15 2.09
CA ALA A 19 -14.56 -8.26 3.00
C ALA A 19 -13.26 -8.98 2.63
N LEU A 20 -13.06 -9.28 1.34
CA LEU A 20 -11.83 -9.90 0.84
C LEU A 20 -10.61 -8.99 1.06
N ALA A 21 -10.74 -7.68 0.83
CA ALA A 21 -9.69 -6.71 1.11
C ALA A 21 -9.33 -6.67 2.61
N GLY A 22 -10.34 -6.75 3.48
CA GLY A 22 -10.16 -6.84 4.94
C GLY A 22 -9.36 -8.08 5.33
N VAL A 23 -9.79 -9.27 4.88
CA VAL A 23 -9.08 -10.54 5.14
C VAL A 23 -7.65 -10.49 4.61
N LEU A 24 -7.46 -10.02 3.38
CA LEU A 24 -6.14 -9.90 2.75
C LEU A 24 -5.24 -8.96 3.57
N SER A 25 -5.77 -7.84 4.07
CA SER A 25 -5.03 -6.91 4.90
C SER A 25 -4.64 -7.53 6.24
N THR A 26 -5.60 -8.11 6.98
CA THR A 26 -5.33 -8.70 8.30
C THR A 26 -4.35 -9.87 8.22
N CYS A 27 -4.53 -10.77 7.24
CA CYS A 27 -3.57 -11.85 6.98
C CYS A 27 -2.21 -11.29 6.55
N GLY A 28 -2.21 -10.19 5.79
CA GLY A 28 -1.00 -9.49 5.41
C GLY A 28 -0.17 -9.04 6.62
N TYR A 29 -0.81 -8.40 7.59
CA TYR A 29 -0.16 -8.00 8.84
C TYR A 29 0.38 -9.19 9.64
N SER A 30 -0.39 -10.28 9.74
CA SER A 30 0.00 -11.44 10.56
C SER A 30 1.07 -12.33 9.93
N TYR A 31 1.11 -12.45 8.60
CA TYR A 31 1.95 -13.44 7.91
C TYR A 31 2.88 -12.84 6.86
N ILE A 32 2.39 -11.91 6.04
CA ILE A 32 3.15 -11.39 4.88
C ILE A 32 4.19 -10.37 5.34
N LYS A 33 3.82 -9.42 6.23
CA LYS A 33 4.75 -8.46 6.84
C LYS A 33 5.96 -9.14 7.48
N PRO A 34 5.80 -10.09 8.43
CA PRO A 34 6.96 -10.75 9.02
C PRO A 34 7.73 -11.60 8.00
N ALA A 35 7.07 -12.25 7.04
CA ALA A 35 7.75 -13.01 6.01
C ALA A 35 8.64 -12.12 5.11
N LEU A 36 8.15 -10.95 4.67
CA LEU A 36 8.92 -9.99 3.88
C LEU A 36 10.10 -9.40 4.67
N SER A 37 9.87 -9.06 5.93
CA SER A 37 10.93 -8.59 6.83
C SER A 37 12.04 -9.63 6.97
N ASN A 38 11.69 -10.90 7.16
CA ASN A 38 12.67 -11.98 7.36
C ASN A 38 13.34 -12.45 6.07
N ALA A 39 12.63 -12.45 4.94
CA ALA A 39 13.13 -13.00 3.69
C ALA A 39 13.98 -12.00 2.89
N ILE A 40 13.62 -10.72 2.91
CA ILE A 40 14.25 -9.68 2.07
C ILE A 40 14.61 -8.40 2.83
N ASN A 41 14.56 -8.42 4.18
CA ASN A 41 14.82 -7.24 5.03
C ASN A 41 13.91 -6.04 4.73
N LEU A 42 12.71 -6.26 4.18
CA LEU A 42 11.79 -5.17 3.89
C LEU A 42 11.03 -4.76 5.15
N HIS A 43 11.52 -3.68 5.80
CA HIS A 43 10.92 -3.13 7.00
C HIS A 43 9.78 -2.17 6.66
N ASP A 44 8.55 -2.64 6.82
CA ASP A 44 7.33 -1.85 6.59
C ASP A 44 6.69 -1.45 7.94
N THR A 45 7.14 -0.33 8.51
CA THR A 45 6.75 0.16 9.85
C THR A 45 5.23 0.13 10.05
N CYS A 46 4.48 0.79 9.16
CA CYS A 46 3.03 0.90 9.28
C CYS A 46 2.26 -0.27 8.62
N GLY A 47 2.95 -1.17 7.92
CA GLY A 47 2.31 -2.23 7.12
C GLY A 47 1.59 -1.68 5.90
N VAL A 48 2.11 -0.62 5.26
CA VAL A 48 1.48 0.03 4.10
C VAL A 48 1.31 -0.93 2.92
N HIS A 49 2.15 -1.96 2.79
CA HIS A 49 1.96 -3.00 1.80
C HIS A 49 0.65 -3.78 2.03
N ASN A 50 0.31 -4.04 3.29
CA ASN A 50 -0.87 -4.82 3.68
C ASN A 50 -2.17 -4.01 3.65
N LEU A 51 -2.10 -2.71 3.97
CA LEU A 51 -3.27 -1.84 3.98
C LEU A 51 -3.53 -1.17 2.62
N HIS A 52 -2.48 -0.70 1.95
CA HIS A 52 -2.59 0.02 0.68
C HIS A 52 -2.26 -0.88 -0.51
N GLY A 53 -1.07 -1.48 -0.52
CA GLY A 53 -0.55 -2.23 -1.68
C GLY A 53 -1.45 -3.37 -2.14
N MET A 54 -1.57 -4.43 -1.35
CA MET A 54 -2.35 -5.62 -1.73
C MET A 54 -3.85 -5.31 -1.91
N PRO A 55 -4.52 -4.56 -1.01
CA PRO A 55 -5.94 -4.20 -1.22
C PRO A 55 -6.17 -3.32 -2.45
N ALA A 56 -5.24 -2.43 -2.82
CA ALA A 56 -5.34 -1.64 -4.05
C ALA A 56 -5.23 -2.51 -5.31
N ILE A 57 -4.31 -3.47 -5.34
CA ILE A 57 -4.19 -4.44 -6.45
C ILE A 57 -5.48 -5.24 -6.59
N LEU A 58 -6.04 -5.76 -5.49
CA LEU A 58 -7.33 -6.45 -5.50
C LEU A 58 -8.45 -5.57 -6.07
N GLY A 59 -8.51 -4.29 -5.67
CA GLY A 59 -9.46 -3.33 -6.20
C GLY A 59 -9.29 -3.07 -7.71
N ALA A 60 -8.06 -2.94 -8.18
CA ALA A 60 -7.75 -2.74 -9.60
C ALA A 60 -8.16 -3.97 -10.43
N LEU A 61 -7.91 -5.19 -9.93
CA LEU A 61 -8.34 -6.42 -10.58
C LEU A 61 -9.87 -6.53 -10.64
N ALA A 62 -10.58 -6.09 -9.60
CA ALA A 62 -12.04 -6.02 -9.64
C ALA A 62 -12.56 -5.08 -10.75
N SER A 63 -11.89 -3.93 -10.96
CA SER A 63 -12.18 -3.04 -12.10
C SER A 63 -11.92 -3.70 -13.45
N VAL A 64 -10.80 -4.42 -13.60
CA VAL A 64 -10.47 -5.18 -14.82
C VAL A 64 -11.56 -6.22 -15.12
N ILE A 65 -11.96 -7.00 -14.12
CA ILE A 65 -13.02 -8.00 -14.25
C ILE A 65 -14.34 -7.34 -14.64
N ARG A 66 -14.68 -6.20 -14.02
CA ARG A 66 -15.93 -5.49 -14.35
C ARG A 66 -15.92 -5.02 -15.80
N CYS A 67 -14.82 -4.46 -16.29
CA CYS A 67 -14.69 -4.05 -17.69
C CYS A 67 -14.76 -5.25 -18.64
N ALA A 68 -14.04 -6.34 -18.32
CA ALA A 68 -14.06 -7.57 -19.11
C ALA A 68 -15.48 -8.20 -19.18
N ALA A 69 -16.28 -8.03 -18.13
CA ALA A 69 -17.71 -8.37 -18.11
C ALA A 69 -18.61 -7.34 -18.85
N GLY A 70 -18.05 -6.63 -19.83
CA GLY A 70 -18.78 -5.77 -20.78
C GLY A 70 -18.95 -4.31 -20.37
N TYR A 71 -18.52 -3.89 -19.18
CA TYR A 71 -18.59 -2.47 -18.83
C TYR A 71 -17.54 -1.66 -19.59
N HIS A 72 -17.98 -0.57 -20.20
CA HIS A 72 -17.11 0.41 -20.84
C HIS A 72 -17.77 1.79 -20.81
N THR A 73 -16.95 2.84 -20.85
CA THR A 73 -17.41 4.23 -21.09
C THR A 73 -17.39 4.54 -22.57
N ALA A 74 -17.96 5.69 -22.97
CA ALA A 74 -17.98 6.14 -24.36
C ALA A 74 -16.57 6.33 -24.97
N ASP A 75 -15.55 6.50 -24.12
CA ASP A 75 -14.16 6.70 -24.54
C ASP A 75 -13.46 5.40 -24.99
N HIS A 76 -14.10 4.24 -24.80
CA HIS A 76 -13.51 2.94 -25.10
C HIS A 76 -14.42 2.12 -26.03
N ALA A 77 -13.82 1.50 -27.04
CA ALA A 77 -14.55 0.78 -28.08
C ALA A 77 -15.38 -0.42 -27.55
N ASN A 78 -14.92 -1.08 -26.48
CA ASN A 78 -15.65 -2.15 -25.79
C ASN A 78 -15.04 -2.41 -24.39
N GLY A 79 -15.69 -3.29 -23.63
CA GLY A 79 -15.24 -3.69 -22.29
C GLY A 79 -13.84 -4.31 -22.25
N THR A 80 -13.48 -5.11 -23.26
CA THR A 80 -12.13 -5.70 -23.37
C THR A 80 -11.06 -4.62 -23.55
N ALA A 81 -11.31 -3.63 -24.41
CA ALA A 81 -10.41 -2.50 -24.59
C ALA A 81 -10.21 -1.74 -23.27
N MET A 82 -11.31 -1.42 -22.56
CA MET A 82 -11.21 -0.74 -21.26
C MET A 82 -10.51 -1.61 -20.20
N ALA A 83 -10.73 -2.92 -20.19
CA ALA A 83 -10.05 -3.84 -19.28
C ALA A 83 -8.53 -3.86 -19.52
N ASN A 84 -8.10 -3.84 -20.79
CA ASN A 84 -6.69 -3.74 -21.16
C ASN A 84 -6.08 -2.41 -20.69
N PHE A 85 -6.81 -1.30 -20.80
CA PHE A 85 -6.36 -0.01 -20.27
C PHE A 85 -6.25 -0.01 -18.73
N GLN A 86 -7.19 -0.65 -18.02
CA GLN A 86 -7.10 -0.78 -16.57
C GLN A 86 -5.89 -1.63 -16.14
N LEU A 87 -5.61 -2.71 -16.86
CA LEU A 87 -4.42 -3.54 -16.61
C LEU A 87 -3.13 -2.79 -16.93
N ALA A 88 -3.09 -2.05 -18.05
CA ALA A 88 -1.96 -1.21 -18.41
C ALA A 88 -1.72 -0.13 -17.34
N GLY A 89 -2.77 0.53 -16.84
CA GLY A 89 -2.68 1.51 -15.75
C GLY A 89 -2.10 0.91 -14.46
N LEU A 90 -2.53 -0.31 -14.09
CA LEU A 90 -1.97 -1.03 -12.95
C LEU A 90 -0.48 -1.32 -13.17
N ALA A 91 -0.10 -1.88 -14.33
CA ALA A 91 1.28 -2.21 -14.65
C ALA A 91 2.18 -0.97 -14.67
N THR A 92 1.73 0.12 -15.29
CA THR A 92 2.43 1.41 -15.31
C THR A 92 2.62 1.96 -13.90
N THR A 93 1.58 1.92 -13.05
CA THR A 93 1.67 2.40 -11.67
C THR A 93 2.70 1.60 -10.87
N LEU A 94 2.68 0.27 -10.99
CA LEU A 94 3.66 -0.61 -10.34
C LEU A 94 5.08 -0.31 -10.84
N GLY A 95 5.27 -0.19 -12.16
CA GLY A 95 6.56 0.14 -12.75
C GLY A 95 7.12 1.48 -12.25
N ILE A 96 6.31 2.54 -12.28
CA ILE A 96 6.72 3.87 -11.81
C ILE A 96 7.03 3.85 -10.31
N SER A 97 6.18 3.22 -9.49
CA SER A 97 6.37 3.17 -8.04
C SER A 97 7.64 2.41 -7.63
N LEU A 98 7.94 1.27 -8.29
CA LEU A 98 9.13 0.48 -8.02
C LEU A 98 10.41 1.22 -8.45
N VAL A 99 10.42 1.76 -9.66
CA VAL A 99 11.59 2.50 -10.18
C VAL A 99 11.82 3.78 -9.37
N GLY A 100 10.77 4.59 -9.20
CA GLY A 100 10.85 5.85 -8.47
C GLY A 100 11.19 5.65 -7.00
N GLY A 101 10.58 4.67 -6.34
CA GLY A 101 10.88 4.31 -4.95
C GLY A 101 12.33 3.82 -4.77
N THR A 102 12.83 3.01 -5.70
CA THR A 102 14.21 2.51 -5.67
C THR A 102 15.22 3.65 -5.85
N ILE A 103 15.00 4.54 -6.82
CA ILE A 103 15.84 5.72 -7.04
C ILE A 103 15.84 6.60 -5.79
N THR A 104 14.66 6.88 -5.23
CA THR A 104 14.52 7.69 -4.01
C THR A 104 15.25 7.03 -2.83
N GLY A 105 15.10 5.71 -2.65
CA GLY A 105 15.81 4.97 -1.61
C GLY A 105 17.32 5.08 -1.74
N PHE A 106 17.88 4.95 -2.95
CA PHE A 106 19.32 5.16 -3.17
C PHE A 106 19.75 6.60 -2.89
N MET A 107 18.94 7.60 -3.25
CA MET A 107 19.25 9.00 -2.94
C MET A 107 19.25 9.27 -1.43
N MET A 108 18.33 8.68 -0.67
CA MET A 108 18.28 8.82 0.79
C MET A 108 19.42 8.07 1.50
N ASN A 109 20.01 7.07 0.85
CA ASN A 109 21.15 6.32 1.38
C ASN A 109 22.51 7.02 1.17
N VAL A 110 22.55 8.17 0.49
CA VAL A 110 23.78 8.97 0.35
C VAL A 110 24.11 9.62 1.71
N PRO A 111 25.39 9.62 2.17
CA PRO A 111 25.81 10.21 3.45
C PRO A 111 25.85 11.75 3.43
N LEU A 112 24.97 12.38 2.65
CA LEU A 112 24.73 13.81 2.63
C LEU A 112 23.66 14.23 3.65
N TRP A 113 22.82 13.27 4.06
CA TRP A 113 21.72 13.45 4.99
C TRP A 113 22.10 12.97 6.38
N GLU A 114 21.40 13.48 7.42
CA GLU A 114 21.50 12.92 8.75
C GLU A 114 20.86 11.52 8.77
N GLN A 115 21.71 10.50 8.87
CA GLN A 115 21.28 9.12 8.99
C GLN A 115 21.15 8.77 10.48
N LEU A 116 20.02 8.16 10.83
CA LEU A 116 19.75 7.70 12.19
C LEU A 116 20.48 6.39 12.48
N GLU A 117 21.00 6.26 13.70
CA GLU A 117 21.44 4.99 14.26
C GLU A 117 20.23 4.15 14.69
N LEU A 118 20.43 2.83 14.84
CA LEU A 118 19.33 1.90 15.12
C LEU A 118 18.65 2.23 16.46
N GLU A 119 19.42 2.68 17.43
CA GLU A 119 19.00 3.10 18.76
C GLU A 119 18.18 4.39 18.74
N GLU A 120 18.29 5.19 17.68
CA GLU A 120 17.53 6.43 17.49
C GLU A 120 16.21 6.18 16.74
N TYR A 121 15.96 4.97 16.24
CA TYR A 121 14.73 4.66 15.51
C TYR A 121 13.53 4.68 16.44
N PHE A 122 12.47 5.36 16.02
CA PHE A 122 11.21 5.51 16.76
C PHE A 122 11.36 6.30 18.09
N GLU A 123 12.47 7.00 18.28
CA GLU A 123 12.74 7.82 19.46
C GLU A 123 12.58 9.32 19.13
N ASP A 124 11.57 9.96 19.73
CA ASP A 124 11.29 11.38 19.51
C ASP A 124 12.41 12.30 20.04
N GLY A 125 13.14 11.87 21.08
CA GLY A 125 14.17 12.68 21.75
C GLY A 125 15.36 13.06 20.86
N LYS A 126 15.50 12.44 19.69
CA LYS A 126 16.49 12.84 18.68
C LYS A 126 16.19 14.21 18.09
N TYR A 127 14.91 14.51 17.87
CA TYR A 127 14.46 15.72 17.17
C TYR A 127 13.67 16.68 18.05
N TRP A 128 13.20 16.21 19.21
CA TRP A 128 12.35 16.97 20.12
C TRP A 128 12.98 17.09 21.51
N GLU A 129 12.76 18.24 22.15
CA GLU A 129 13.04 18.38 23.57
C GLU A 129 12.03 17.56 24.37
N MET A 130 12.53 16.61 25.17
CA MET A 130 11.68 15.71 25.95
C MET A 130 11.38 16.30 27.33
N GLU A 131 10.14 16.12 27.80
CA GLU A 131 9.80 16.42 29.19
C GLU A 131 10.59 15.49 30.13
N VAL A 132 11.20 16.06 31.17
CA VAL A 132 11.86 15.25 32.20
C VAL A 132 10.78 14.66 33.10
N TYR A 133 10.48 13.38 32.92
CA TYR A 133 9.58 12.66 33.82
C TYR A 133 10.22 12.55 35.21
N GLN A 134 9.71 13.32 36.16
CA GLN A 134 10.06 13.20 37.57
C GLN A 134 9.31 12.00 38.14
N VAL A 135 10.01 10.94 38.53
CA VAL A 135 9.40 9.80 39.23
C VAL A 135 8.86 10.31 40.58
N PRO A 136 7.57 10.12 40.89
CA PRO A 136 7.05 10.48 42.21
C PRO A 136 7.84 9.73 43.29
N GLN A 137 8.42 10.44 44.25
CA GLN A 137 9.01 9.79 45.41
C GLN A 137 7.86 9.31 46.31
N GLU A 138 7.81 8.01 46.62
CA GLU A 138 6.90 7.50 47.65
C GLU A 138 7.28 8.13 49.00
N GLU A 139 6.33 8.82 49.65
CA GLU A 139 6.48 9.39 51.00
C GLU A 139 6.46 8.32 52.09
#